data_AF-A0AAP0C5J9-F1
#
_entry.id   AF-A0AAP0C5J9-F1
#
_cell.length_a   1.000
_cell.length_b   1.000
_cell.length_c   1.000
_cell.angle_alpha   90.00
_cell.angle_beta   90.00
_cell.angle_gamma   90.00
#
_symmetry.space_group_name_H-M   'P 1'
#
loop_
_entity.id
_entity.type
_entity.pdbx_description
1 polymer ?
#
loop_
_entity_poly.entity_id
_entity_poly.type
_entity_poly.pdbx_seq_one_letter_code
_entity_poly.pdbx_strand_id
1 'polypeptide(L)'
;METSLRYGGDSSALRIAKNPPTVKYAGDLSSIKIHAKQKIQFDSNTLLQLNGELDTRTGAPTFFCALVRQFYPDLSASVGAGLHYDRNDKLLCTLRGKKAYPMTSNRFVNVLLKGRCDIDKELSQPTPHGALELVWNILDFQKEQDVRLKVGFEIIDKIPYVQIRENNWTFNADINGRWNVRYNL
;
A
#
# COMPACT_ATOMS: atom_id res chain seq x y z
N MET A 1 6.95 9.28 -12.58
CA MET A 1 6.27 7.97 -12.64
C MET A 1 6.97 7.02 -11.68
N GLU A 2 6.25 6.45 -10.72
CA GLU A 2 6.75 5.43 -9.79
C GLU A 2 6.31 4.06 -10.31
N THR A 3 7.26 3.17 -10.60
CA THR A 3 6.96 1.80 -11.04
C THR A 3 7.42 0.82 -9.98
N SER A 4 6.64 -0.24 -9.74
CA SER A 4 7.01 -1.26 -8.77
C SER A 4 6.60 -2.66 -9.21
N LEU A 5 7.44 -3.63 -8.88
CA LEU A 5 7.12 -5.05 -8.95
C LEU A 5 6.55 -5.49 -7.60
N ARG A 6 5.46 -6.25 -7.63
CA ARG A 6 4.84 -6.81 -6.43
C ARG A 6 4.80 -8.32 -6.53
N TYR A 7 5.18 -8.97 -5.44
CA TYR A 7 5.13 -10.41 -5.26
C TYR A 7 4.54 -10.74 -3.91
N GLY A 8 3.66 -11.72 -3.81
CA GLY A 8 3.04 -12.11 -2.54
C GLY A 8 2.32 -13.43 -2.64
N GLY A 9 2.03 -14.01 -1.48
CA GLY A 9 1.36 -15.30 -1.36
C GLY A 9 0.85 -15.53 0.06
N ASP A 10 0.20 -16.68 0.25
CA ASP A 10 -0.29 -17.15 1.54
C ASP A 10 0.76 -18.07 2.21
N SER A 11 0.61 -18.31 3.51
CA SER A 11 1.61 -18.96 4.39
C SER A 11 2.14 -20.32 3.90
N SER A 12 1.43 -21.02 3.02
CA SER A 12 1.86 -22.30 2.43
C SER A 12 3.06 -22.19 1.47
N ALA A 13 3.40 -20.98 0.98
CA ALA A 13 4.46 -20.76 -0.02
C ALA A 13 5.87 -20.53 0.57
N LEU A 14 6.00 -20.22 1.86
CA LEU A 14 7.30 -19.96 2.50
C LEU A 14 7.84 -21.23 3.17
N ARG A 15 8.62 -22.04 2.43
CA ARG A 15 9.46 -23.10 3.01
C ARG A 15 10.92 -22.64 3.08
N ILE A 16 11.44 -22.40 4.28
CA ILE A 16 12.86 -22.09 4.50
C ILE A 16 13.64 -23.42 4.51
N ALA A 17 14.39 -23.69 3.44
CA ALA A 17 15.30 -24.83 3.37
C ALA A 17 16.65 -24.49 4.04
N LYS A 18 17.26 -25.48 4.71
CA LYS A 18 18.40 -25.35 5.63
C LYS A 18 19.80 -25.13 4.98
N ASN A 19 19.93 -24.73 3.71
CA ASN A 19 21.23 -24.52 3.03
C ASN A 19 21.18 -23.26 2.12
N PRO A 20 22.33 -22.63 1.75
CA PRO A 20 22.58 -21.17 1.74
C PRO A 20 21.60 -20.34 0.90
N PRO A 21 21.41 -19.04 1.20
CA PRO A 21 20.16 -18.32 0.91
C PRO A 21 20.01 -18.03 -0.58
N THR A 22 19.46 -18.98 -1.33
CA THR A 22 18.75 -18.72 -2.56
C THR A 22 17.28 -18.87 -2.26
N VAL A 23 16.55 -17.75 -2.28
CA VAL A 23 15.08 -17.73 -2.19
C VAL A 23 14.56 -18.42 -3.47
N LYS A 24 14.34 -19.73 -3.39
CA LYS A 24 13.76 -20.51 -4.49
C LYS A 24 12.25 -20.59 -4.30
N TYR A 25 11.59 -19.93 -5.25
CA TYR A 25 10.22 -20.05 -5.72
C TYR A 25 9.54 -21.39 -5.38
N ALA A 26 8.45 -21.32 -4.61
CA ALA A 26 7.57 -22.45 -4.36
C ALA A 26 6.11 -21.98 -4.39
N GLY A 27 5.38 -22.40 -5.42
CA GLY A 27 3.95 -22.19 -5.60
C GLY A 27 3.59 -22.00 -7.08
N ASP A 28 2.93 -23.00 -7.67
CA ASP A 28 2.50 -22.99 -9.07
C ASP A 28 1.81 -21.65 -9.47
N LEU A 29 2.33 -21.04 -10.55
CA LEU A 29 1.66 -20.02 -11.39
C LEU A 29 1.25 -18.67 -10.77
N SER A 30 2.01 -18.09 -9.82
CA SER A 30 1.82 -16.66 -9.49
C SER A 30 2.46 -15.76 -10.56
N SER A 31 1.66 -15.14 -11.43
CA SER A 31 2.18 -14.17 -12.40
C SER A 31 2.67 -12.89 -11.73
N ILE A 32 3.74 -12.31 -12.28
CA ILE A 32 4.27 -11.03 -11.82
C ILE A 32 3.27 -9.94 -12.20
N LYS A 33 3.04 -8.99 -11.29
CA LYS A 33 2.22 -7.82 -11.56
C LYS A 33 3.07 -6.57 -11.60
N ILE A 34 2.94 -5.82 -12.70
CA ILE A 34 3.57 -4.50 -12.85
C ILE A 34 2.58 -3.47 -12.35
N HIS A 35 2.96 -2.72 -11.33
CA HIS A 35 2.16 -1.63 -10.79
C HIS A 35 2.81 -0.30 -11.13
N ALA A 36 2.08 0.55 -11.85
CA ALA A 36 2.47 1.92 -12.18
C ALA A 36 1.67 2.92 -11.34
N LYS A 37 2.35 3.95 -10.86
CA LYS A 37 1.75 5.04 -10.10
C LYS A 37 2.26 6.38 -10.60
N GLN A 38 1.35 7.24 -11.02
CA GLN A 38 1.65 8.61 -11.42
C GLN A 38 0.94 9.57 -10.48
N LYS A 39 1.67 10.59 -10.03
CA LYS A 39 1.16 11.69 -9.21
C LYS A 39 1.31 12.95 -10.03
N ILE A 40 0.22 13.64 -10.30
CA ILE A 40 0.17 14.90 -11.04
C ILE A 40 -0.31 15.95 -10.05
N GLN A 41 0.50 16.99 -9.87
CA GLN A 41 0.18 18.07 -8.96
C GLN A 41 -0.60 19.15 -9.70
N PHE A 42 -1.78 19.52 -9.20
CA PHE A 42 -2.59 20.59 -9.78
C PHE A 42 -2.29 21.94 -9.12
N ASP A 43 -2.17 21.93 -7.79
CA ASP A 43 -1.80 23.09 -6.99
C ASP A 43 -0.94 22.66 -5.77
N SER A 44 -0.66 23.56 -4.83
CA SER A 44 0.18 23.27 -3.67
C SER A 44 -0.38 22.17 -2.74
N ASN A 45 -1.69 21.97 -2.73
CA ASN A 45 -2.40 21.10 -1.80
C ASN A 45 -3.28 20.04 -2.49
N THR A 46 -3.38 20.04 -3.82
CA THR A 46 -4.22 19.12 -4.60
C THR A 46 -3.38 18.25 -5.53
N LEU A 47 -3.61 16.93 -5.45
CA LEU A 47 -2.88 15.92 -6.22
C LEU A 47 -3.85 14.95 -6.90
N LEU A 48 -3.69 14.76 -8.21
CA LEU A 48 -4.25 13.62 -8.92
C LEU A 48 -3.29 12.44 -8.85
N GLN A 49 -3.76 11.31 -8.35
CA GLN A 49 -3.03 10.07 -8.28
C GLN A 49 -3.68 9.05 -9.22
N LEU A 50 -2.96 8.67 -10.28
CA LEU A 50 -3.32 7.60 -11.19
C LEU A 50 -2.54 6.35 -10.81
N ASN A 51 -3.22 5.21 -10.69
CA ASN A 51 -2.61 3.92 -10.42
C ASN A 51 -3.11 2.93 -11.47
N GLY A 52 -2.21 2.09 -11.98
CA GLY A 52 -2.53 1.03 -12.92
C GLY A 52 -1.79 -0.25 -12.55
N GLU A 53 -2.40 -1.39 -12.83
CA GLU A 53 -1.79 -2.71 -12.67
C GLU A 53 -1.96 -3.52 -13.97
N LEU A 54 -0.89 -4.20 -14.35
CA LEU A 54 -0.84 -5.09 -15.51
C LEU A 54 -0.37 -6.47 -15.05
N ASP A 55 -1.09 -7.51 -15.47
CA ASP A 55 -0.68 -8.91 -15.28
C ASP A 55 0.25 -9.34 -16.42
N THR A 56 1.50 -9.67 -16.11
CA THR A 56 2.49 -10.02 -17.14
C THR A 56 2.19 -11.33 -17.86
N ARG A 57 1.36 -12.21 -17.29
CA ARG A 57 0.99 -13.48 -17.93
C ARG A 57 -0.01 -13.28 -19.06
N THR A 58 -0.94 -12.35 -18.88
CA THR A 58 -2.03 -12.12 -19.86
C THR A 58 -1.80 -10.86 -20.70
N GLY A 59 -0.91 -9.96 -20.27
CA GLY A 59 -0.71 -8.66 -20.90
C GLY A 59 -1.92 -7.72 -20.73
N ALA A 60 -2.93 -8.12 -19.95
CA ALA A 60 -4.15 -7.34 -19.74
C ALA A 60 -4.05 -6.45 -18.49
N PRO A 61 -4.66 -5.26 -18.50
CA PRO A 61 -4.82 -4.46 -17.30
C PRO A 61 -5.71 -5.20 -16.31
N THR A 62 -5.30 -5.25 -15.05
CA THR A 62 -6.11 -5.84 -13.97
C THR A 62 -6.79 -4.78 -13.13
N PHE A 63 -6.23 -3.57 -13.07
CA PHE A 63 -6.69 -2.53 -12.17
C PHE A 63 -6.33 -1.14 -12.70
N PHE A 64 -7.28 -0.21 -12.60
CA PHE A 64 -7.03 1.22 -12.81
C PHE A 64 -7.74 2.04 -11.74
N CYS A 65 -7.07 3.06 -11.21
CA CYS A 65 -7.66 3.96 -10.23
C CYS A 65 -7.17 5.39 -10.41
N ALA A 66 -8.12 6.33 -10.45
CA ALA A 66 -7.88 7.75 -10.47
C ALA A 66 -8.42 8.38 -9.18
N LEU A 67 -7.55 9.01 -8.39
CA LEU A 67 -7.88 9.56 -7.07
C LEU A 67 -7.41 11.01 -6.97
N VAL A 68 -8.33 11.94 -6.78
CA VAL A 68 -8.02 13.33 -6.42
C VAL A 68 -7.84 13.39 -4.91
N ARG A 69 -6.77 14.05 -4.45
CA ARG A 69 -6.40 14.15 -3.04
C ARG A 69 -6.15 15.60 -2.68
N GLN A 70 -6.84 16.06 -1.65
CA GLN A 70 -6.58 17.33 -0.99
C GLN A 70 -5.75 17.09 0.27
N PHE A 71 -4.72 17.89 0.47
CA PHE A 71 -3.90 17.92 1.67
C PHE A 71 -4.22 19.17 2.50
N TYR A 72 -4.25 18.99 3.82
CA TYR A 72 -4.39 20.06 4.80
C TYR A 72 -3.15 20.00 5.71
N PRO A 73 -2.04 20.66 5.33
CA PRO A 73 -0.77 20.57 6.05
C PRO A 73 -0.89 20.95 7.53
N ASP A 74 -1.64 22.01 7.83
CA ASP A 74 -1.83 22.52 9.20
C ASP A 74 -2.53 21.51 10.12
N LEU A 75 -3.35 20.64 9.54
CA LEU A 75 -4.07 19.59 10.25
C LEU A 75 -3.35 18.23 10.19
N SER A 76 -2.21 18.15 9.50
CA SER A 76 -1.53 16.88 9.17
C SER A 76 -2.49 15.85 8.58
N ALA A 77 -3.45 16.32 7.76
CA ALA A 77 -4.55 15.52 7.24
C ALA A 77 -4.62 15.55 5.71
N SER A 78 -5.26 14.54 5.13
CA SER A 78 -5.59 14.51 3.71
C SER A 78 -6.90 13.79 3.48
N VAL A 79 -7.70 14.30 2.56
CA VAL A 79 -8.91 13.65 2.07
C VAL A 79 -8.76 13.38 0.57
N GLY A 80 -9.51 12.43 0.04
CA GLY A 80 -9.52 12.19 -1.40
C GLY A 80 -10.74 11.40 -1.84
N ALA A 81 -11.09 11.61 -3.10
CA ALA A 81 -12.20 10.96 -3.77
C ALA A 81 -11.75 10.51 -5.15
N GLY A 82 -12.21 9.35 -5.59
CA GLY A 82 -11.72 8.77 -6.83
C GLY A 82 -12.57 7.64 -7.35
N LEU A 83 -12.26 7.22 -8.57
CA LEU A 83 -12.86 6.07 -9.21
C LEU A 83 -11.83 4.95 -9.33
N HIS A 84 -12.33 3.74 -9.15
CA HIS A 84 -11.60 2.50 -9.26
C HIS A 84 -12.33 1.60 -10.25
N TYR A 85 -11.60 1.08 -11.22
CA TYR A 85 -12.07 0.12 -12.20
C TYR A 85 -11.24 -1.17 -12.07
N ASP A 86 -11.92 -2.27 -11.82
CA ASP A 86 -11.35 -3.61 -11.75
C ASP A 86 -11.72 -4.42 -13.01
N ARG A 87 -10.95 -5.46 -13.32
CA ARG A 87 -11.13 -6.35 -14.48
C ARG A 87 -12.51 -6.98 -14.58
N ASN A 88 -13.25 -7.05 -13.46
CA ASN A 88 -14.61 -7.58 -13.40
C ASN A 88 -15.69 -6.53 -13.74
N ASP A 89 -15.32 -5.43 -14.41
CA ASP A 89 -16.18 -4.29 -14.75
C ASP A 89 -16.88 -3.60 -13.57
N LYS A 90 -16.34 -3.80 -12.35
CA LYS A 90 -16.83 -3.14 -11.14
C LYS A 90 -16.23 -1.74 -11.05
N LEU A 91 -17.09 -0.74 -11.25
CA LEU A 91 -16.76 0.67 -11.03
C LEU A 91 -17.07 1.04 -9.58
N LEU A 92 -16.03 1.34 -8.81
CA LEU A 92 -16.12 1.70 -7.40
C LEU A 92 -15.76 3.16 -7.20
N CYS A 93 -16.58 3.88 -6.44
CA CYS A 93 -16.25 5.19 -5.91
C CYS A 93 -15.50 5.04 -4.59
N THR A 94 -14.29 5.56 -4.52
CA THR A 94 -13.45 5.50 -3.32
C THR A 94 -13.41 6.85 -2.64
N LEU A 95 -13.81 6.90 -1.37
CA LEU A 95 -13.54 8.00 -0.45
C LEU A 95 -12.41 7.60 0.50
N ARG A 96 -11.49 8.52 0.77
CA ARG A 96 -10.35 8.26 1.64
C ARG A 96 -10.05 9.44 2.55
N GLY A 97 -9.79 9.15 3.82
CA GLY A 97 -9.26 10.07 4.80
C GLY A 97 -7.97 9.55 5.41
N LYS A 98 -7.04 10.46 5.72
CA LYS A 98 -5.84 10.14 6.50
C LYS A 98 -5.54 11.31 7.43
N LYS A 99 -5.16 11.03 8.67
CA LYS A 99 -4.62 12.00 9.62
C LYS A 99 -3.38 11.43 10.29
N ALA A 100 -2.34 12.25 10.44
CA ALA A 100 -1.12 11.90 11.14
C ALA A 100 -1.01 12.69 12.45
N TYR A 101 -0.57 12.01 13.50
CA TYR A 101 -0.28 12.55 14.81
C TYR A 101 1.21 12.33 15.10
N PRO A 102 2.04 13.39 15.07
CA PRO A 102 3.45 13.25 15.43
C PRO A 102 3.54 12.99 16.93
N MET A 103 4.15 11.88 17.34
CA MET A 103 4.31 11.55 18.76
C MET A 103 5.55 12.20 19.38
N THR A 104 6.54 12.51 18.56
CA THR A 104 7.82 13.07 18.99
C THR A 104 8.09 14.40 18.29
N SER A 105 8.81 15.30 18.95
CA SER A 105 9.21 16.61 18.40
C SER A 105 10.01 16.48 17.09
N ASN A 106 10.78 15.40 16.95
CA ASN A 106 11.58 15.08 15.77
C ASN A 106 10.79 14.41 14.62
N ARG A 107 9.48 14.15 14.78
CA ARG A 107 8.58 13.54 13.77
C ARG A 107 9.04 12.17 13.21
N PHE A 108 10.00 11.49 13.84
CA PHE A 108 10.43 10.17 13.40
C PHE A 108 9.39 9.09 13.74
N VAL A 109 8.63 9.29 14.82
CA VAL A 109 7.55 8.41 15.25
C VAL A 109 6.20 9.11 15.04
N ASN A 110 5.32 8.48 14.26
CA ASN A 110 4.01 9.01 13.93
C ASN A 110 2.94 7.94 14.10
N VAL A 111 1.78 8.35 14.60
CA VAL A 111 0.55 7.56 14.51
C VAL A 111 -0.28 8.06 13.35
N LEU A 112 -0.67 7.16 12.46
CA LEU A 112 -1.48 7.45 11.29
C LEU A 112 -2.84 6.77 11.45
N LEU A 113 -3.89 7.58 11.44
CA LEU A 113 -5.25 7.11 11.26
C LEU A 113 -5.61 7.18 9.78
N LYS A 114 -6.13 6.08 9.23
CA LYS A 114 -6.61 5.99 7.85
C LYS A 114 -8.03 5.47 7.85
N GLY A 115 -8.86 6.10 7.02
CA GLY A 115 -10.18 5.62 6.65
C GLY A 115 -10.29 5.55 5.14
N ARG A 116 -10.98 4.54 4.63
CA ARG A 116 -11.39 4.44 3.24
C ARG A 116 -12.80 3.86 3.20
N CYS A 117 -13.61 4.29 2.26
CA CYS A 117 -14.90 3.69 1.98
C CYS A 117 -15.01 3.52 0.48
N ASP A 118 -15.23 2.29 0.03
CA ASP A 118 -15.49 1.98 -1.37
C ASP A 118 -16.99 1.74 -1.55
N ILE A 119 -17.60 2.46 -2.49
CA ILE A 119 -19.03 2.43 -2.76
C ILE A 119 -19.21 1.94 -4.20
N ASP A 120 -19.96 0.86 -4.37
CA ASP A 120 -20.28 0.33 -5.70
C ASP A 120 -21.18 1.28 -6.49
N LYS A 121 -21.17 1.13 -7.82
CA LYS A 121 -21.99 1.90 -8.76
C LYS A 121 -23.48 1.86 -8.41
N GLU A 122 -23.96 0.75 -7.86
CA GLU A 122 -25.35 0.57 -7.43
C GLU A 122 -25.67 1.22 -6.07
N LEU A 123 -24.67 1.84 -5.42
CA LEU A 123 -24.77 2.48 -4.10
C LEU A 123 -25.33 1.57 -2.98
N SER A 124 -25.36 0.26 -3.22
CA SER A 124 -26.06 -0.71 -2.39
C SER A 124 -25.21 -1.22 -1.22
N GLN A 125 -23.88 -1.25 -1.37
CA GLN A 125 -22.97 -1.85 -0.40
C GLN A 125 -21.71 -0.99 -0.19
N PRO A 126 -21.71 -0.06 0.79
CA PRO A 126 -20.49 0.63 1.20
C PRO A 126 -19.57 -0.36 1.92
N THR A 127 -18.31 -0.44 1.48
CA THR A 127 -17.27 -1.25 2.09
C THR A 127 -16.30 -0.34 2.86
N PRO A 128 -16.47 -0.19 4.18
CA PRO A 128 -15.57 0.61 4.99
C PRO A 128 -14.27 -0.15 5.27
N HIS A 129 -13.17 0.59 5.26
CA HIS A 129 -11.86 0.14 5.69
C HIS A 129 -11.26 1.17 6.63
N GLY A 130 -10.62 0.70 7.69
CA GLY A 130 -9.99 1.56 8.70
C GLY A 130 -8.69 0.97 9.14
N ALA A 131 -7.66 1.79 9.31
CA ALA A 131 -6.38 1.33 9.83
C ALA A 131 -5.76 2.36 10.77
N LEU A 132 -5.18 1.87 11.86
CA LEU A 132 -4.31 2.62 12.75
C LEU A 132 -2.89 2.10 12.57
N GLU A 133 -1.94 2.99 12.26
CA GLU A 133 -0.55 2.61 12.01
C GLU A 133 0.39 3.42 12.91
N LEU A 134 1.27 2.74 13.64
CA LEU A 134 2.47 3.33 14.22
C LEU A 134 3.59 3.22 13.17
N VAL A 135 4.20 4.35 12.83
CA VAL A 135 5.29 4.45 11.86
C VAL A 135 6.51 5.02 12.53
N TRP A 136 7.62 4.28 12.46
CA TRP A 136 8.93 4.70 12.93
C TRP A 136 9.90 4.76 11.75
N ASN A 137 10.39 5.96 11.46
CA ASN A 137 11.45 6.18 10.49
C ASN A 137 12.80 6.26 11.22
N ILE A 138 13.75 5.42 10.82
CA ILE A 138 15.13 5.36 11.29
C ILE A 138 15.99 5.81 10.12
N LEU A 139 16.52 7.02 10.22
CA LEU A 139 17.41 7.58 9.20
C LEU A 139 18.85 7.12 9.45
N ASP A 140 19.64 6.98 8.39
CA ASP A 140 21.07 6.65 8.45
C ASP A 140 21.38 5.38 9.29
N PHE A 141 20.58 4.33 9.15
CA PHE A 141 20.81 3.04 9.85
C PHE A 141 22.15 2.42 9.45
N GLN A 142 22.51 2.55 8.18
CA GLN A 142 23.85 2.48 7.62
C GLN A 142 24.03 3.69 6.70
N LYS A 143 25.25 3.95 6.24
CA LYS A 143 25.52 5.03 5.28
C LYS A 143 24.60 4.89 4.06
N GLU A 144 23.79 5.92 3.80
CA GLU A 144 22.81 5.96 2.68
C GLU A 144 21.69 4.90 2.78
N GLN A 145 21.37 4.45 3.99
CA GLN A 145 20.32 3.46 4.24
C GLN A 145 19.30 3.98 5.24
N ASP A 146 18.08 4.19 4.75
CA ASP A 146 16.94 4.57 5.58
C ASP A 146 16.00 3.38 5.78
N VAL A 147 15.64 3.13 7.03
CA VAL A 147 14.74 2.05 7.43
C VAL A 147 13.45 2.66 7.96
N ARG A 148 12.31 2.11 7.52
CA ARG A 148 11.01 2.43 8.09
C ARG A 148 10.33 1.18 8.59
N LEU A 149 10.08 1.15 9.88
CA LEU A 149 9.28 0.15 10.56
C LEU A 149 7.85 0.67 10.71
N LYS A 150 6.88 -0.20 10.48
CA LYS A 150 5.47 0.11 10.69
C LYS A 150 4.77 -1.08 11.29
N VAL A 151 4.01 -0.81 12.33
CA VAL A 151 3.05 -1.74 12.92
C VAL A 151 1.67 -1.15 12.70
N GLY A 152 0.79 -1.90 12.05
CA GLY A 152 -0.56 -1.48 11.73
C GLY A 152 -1.60 -2.43 12.28
N PHE A 153 -2.80 -1.90 12.47
CA PHE A 153 -3.98 -2.66 12.83
C PHE A 153 -5.12 -2.23 11.91
N GLU A 154 -5.61 -3.16 11.10
CA GLU A 154 -6.85 -2.98 10.35
C GLU A 154 -8.03 -3.10 11.32
N ILE A 155 -8.82 -2.03 11.46
CA ILE A 155 -9.82 -1.89 12.51
C ILE A 155 -11.07 -2.73 12.22
N ILE A 156 -11.45 -2.84 10.94
CA ILE A 156 -12.69 -3.51 10.52
C ILE A 156 -12.54 -5.02 10.65
N ASP A 157 -11.51 -5.59 10.02
CA ASP A 157 -11.24 -7.03 10.04
C ASP A 157 -10.42 -7.46 11.27
N LYS A 158 -9.95 -6.51 12.08
CA LYS A 158 -9.14 -6.72 13.30
C LYS A 158 -7.82 -7.44 13.01
N ILE A 159 -7.18 -7.10 11.89
CA ILE A 159 -5.97 -7.77 11.40
C ILE A 159 -4.75 -6.88 11.72
N PRO A 160 -3.89 -7.28 12.68
CA PRO A 160 -2.59 -6.67 12.84
C PRO A 160 -1.66 -7.06 11.69
N TYR A 161 -0.83 -6.11 11.27
CA TYR A 161 0.16 -6.29 10.21
C TYR A 161 1.44 -5.51 10.49
N VAL A 162 2.51 -5.95 9.86
CA VAL A 162 3.83 -5.34 9.93
C VAL A 162 4.32 -4.98 8.54
N GLN A 163 5.06 -3.88 8.46
CA GLN A 163 5.74 -3.46 7.25
C GLN A 163 7.16 -3.01 7.58
N ILE A 164 8.12 -3.54 6.82
CA ILE A 164 9.50 -3.11 6.82
C ILE A 164 9.78 -2.54 5.44
N ARG A 165 10.27 -1.30 5.39
CA ARG A 165 10.75 -0.69 4.15
C ARG A 165 12.19 -0.28 4.35
N GLU A 166 13.00 -0.59 3.37
CA GLU A 166 14.37 -0.16 3.29
C GLU A 166 14.65 0.24 1.85
N ASN A 167 15.14 1.47 1.66
CA ASN A 167 15.47 2.03 0.36
C ASN A 167 14.35 1.76 -0.69
N ASN A 168 14.62 0.82 -1.61
CA ASN A 168 13.77 0.51 -2.75
C ASN A 168 12.85 -0.69 -2.55
N TRP A 169 12.95 -1.45 -1.46
CA TRP A 169 12.09 -2.60 -1.23
C TRP A 169 11.19 -2.43 0.00
N THR A 170 10.08 -3.15 0.02
CA THR A 170 9.14 -3.16 1.15
C THR A 170 8.59 -4.56 1.33
N PHE A 171 8.72 -5.10 2.55
CA PHE A 171 8.08 -6.34 2.97
C PHE A 171 6.85 -6.00 3.82
N ASN A 172 5.76 -6.74 3.59
CA ASN A 172 4.52 -6.67 4.35
C ASN A 172 4.14 -8.08 4.79
N ALA A 173 3.64 -8.23 6.01
CA ALA A 173 3.05 -9.47 6.50
C ALA A 173 1.92 -9.18 7.48
N ASP A 174 0.93 -10.07 7.58
CA ASP A 174 -0.16 -10.00 8.54
C ASP A 174 -0.33 -11.29 9.35
N ILE A 175 -1.17 -11.24 10.39
CA ILE A 175 -1.42 -12.39 11.27
C ILE A 175 -2.10 -13.58 10.57
N ASN A 176 -2.75 -13.34 9.44
CA ASN A 176 -3.39 -14.39 8.65
C ASN A 176 -2.35 -15.13 7.77
N GLY A 177 -1.08 -14.78 7.88
CA GLY A 177 0.01 -15.41 7.13
C GLY A 177 0.10 -14.93 5.70
N ARG A 178 -0.61 -13.86 5.32
CA ARG A 178 -0.44 -13.22 4.01
C ARG A 178 0.77 -12.33 4.03
N TRP A 179 1.53 -12.33 2.96
CA TRP A 179 2.74 -11.51 2.85
C TRP A 179 2.98 -11.05 1.42
N ASN A 180 3.71 -9.95 1.27
CA ASN A 180 4.21 -9.51 -0.02
C ASN A 180 5.52 -8.72 0.09
N VAL A 181 6.31 -8.80 -0.98
CA VAL A 181 7.47 -7.96 -1.24
C VAL A 181 7.15 -7.05 -2.42
N ARG A 182 7.47 -5.76 -2.26
CA ARG A 182 7.41 -4.76 -3.33
C ARG A 182 8.80 -4.22 -3.58
N TYR A 183 9.22 -4.19 -4.83
CA TYR A 183 10.44 -3.53 -5.28
C TYR A 183 10.07 -2.32 -6.12
N ASN A 184 10.57 -1.14 -5.76
CA ASN A 184 10.40 0.09 -6.53
C ASN A 184 11.56 0.18 -7.53
N LEU A 185 11.22 0.40 -8.79
CA LEU A 185 12.14 0.53 -9.92
C LEU A 185 12.45 2.00 -10.19
#